data_AF-A0A553PAV0-F1
#
_entry.id   AF-A0A553PAV0-F1
#
_cell.length_a   1.000
_cell.length_b   1.000
_cell.length_c   1.000
_cell.angle_alpha   90.00
_cell.angle_beta   90.00
_cell.angle_gamma   90.00
#
_symmetry.space_group_name_H-M   'P 1'
#
loop_
_entity.id
_entity.type
_entity.pdbx_description
1 polymer ?
#
loop_
_entity_poly.entity_id
_entity_poly.type
_entity_poly.pdbx_seq_one_letter_code
_entity_poly.pdbx_strand_id
1 'polypeptide(L)'
;MSLWKRSIQRLFAVRFLFNLIYKELLVYIIVYFVINIIYRYAINPDQQQTFGRIVHYFEEQLDYYGRDLTFLLGFYVSLAAKRWWDQYQSLPWPDQLAVVLTGLIKKDEMERIERNGFEKTEYRNPFASNWCLPLAWATDLIRLARQQNLIHTDREILREVMAFQHGLQQVENFANVSIPIVYEVVVNCAIYLYFILSLVADQIPFTNQDSFDLYVPIFKIFKLILLMGWLKVAQCIEKPFGDDESDIDMFALVQRHIWTTSIILDQYNKLPALQSNMSSLSTSLASSMDPEEAKKDKGFDG
;
A
#
# COMPACT_ATOMS: atom_id res chain seq x y z
N MET A 1 -22.95 -8.44 -1.23
CA MET A 1 -22.18 -7.66 -2.23
C MET A 1 -21.09 -8.57 -2.76
N SER A 2 -21.24 -9.02 -4.00
CA SER A 2 -20.97 -10.39 -4.43
C SER A 2 -19.51 -10.68 -4.79
N LEU A 3 -19.15 -11.97 -4.69
CA LEU A 3 -17.88 -12.57 -5.16
C LEU A 3 -17.44 -12.05 -6.55
N TRP A 4 -18.40 -11.68 -7.39
CA TRP A 4 -18.18 -11.08 -8.71
C TRP A 4 -17.42 -9.74 -8.67
N LYS A 5 -17.71 -8.85 -7.71
CA LYS A 5 -16.92 -7.61 -7.54
C LYS A 5 -15.47 -7.89 -7.15
N ARG A 6 -15.25 -8.92 -6.31
CA ARG A 6 -13.90 -9.36 -5.91
C ARG A 6 -13.15 -9.98 -7.10
N SER A 7 -13.82 -10.74 -7.96
CA SER A 7 -13.23 -11.29 -9.18
C SER A 7 -12.84 -10.20 -10.18
N ILE A 8 -13.67 -9.16 -10.35
CA ILE A 8 -13.35 -8.02 -11.20
C ILE A 8 -12.14 -7.26 -10.67
N GLN A 9 -12.09 -6.96 -9.38
CA GLN A 9 -10.92 -6.32 -8.77
C GLN A 9 -9.63 -7.13 -8.97
N ARG A 10 -9.69 -8.47 -8.91
CA ARG A 10 -8.55 -9.34 -9.22
C ARG A 10 -8.12 -9.25 -10.69
N LEU A 11 -9.07 -9.14 -11.63
CA LEU A 11 -8.74 -8.95 -13.05
C LEU A 11 -8.07 -7.60 -13.31
N PHE A 12 -8.49 -6.54 -12.61
CA PHE A 12 -7.80 -5.25 -12.65
C PHE A 12 -6.37 -5.36 -12.12
N ALA A 13 -6.15 -6.05 -11.00
CA ALA A 13 -4.81 -6.26 -10.45
C ALA A 13 -3.89 -7.05 -11.39
N VAL A 14 -4.42 -8.08 -12.06
CA VAL A 14 -3.66 -8.83 -13.08
C VAL A 14 -3.31 -7.92 -14.26
N ARG A 15 -4.26 -7.12 -14.74
CA ARG A 15 -4.01 -6.15 -15.82
C ARG A 15 -2.95 -5.11 -15.44
N PHE A 16 -3.01 -4.59 -14.21
CA PHE A 16 -2.02 -3.66 -13.68
C PHE A 16 -0.62 -4.27 -13.69
N LEU A 17 -0.47 -5.50 -13.20
CA LEU A 17 0.82 -6.20 -13.21
C LEU A 17 1.38 -6.34 -14.62
N PHE A 18 0.54 -6.74 -15.60
CA PHE A 18 0.96 -6.85 -17.00
C PHE A 18 1.36 -5.49 -17.59
N ASN A 19 0.62 -4.42 -17.29
CA ASN A 19 0.99 -3.07 -17.72
C ASN A 19 2.36 -2.63 -17.18
N LEU A 20 2.80 -3.21 -16.06
CA LEU A 20 4.07 -2.91 -15.39
C LEU A 20 5.28 -3.64 -15.99
N ILE A 21 5.06 -4.79 -16.64
CA ILE A 21 6.14 -5.68 -17.13
C ILE A 21 6.14 -5.92 -18.65
N TYR A 22 5.08 -5.51 -19.38
CA TYR A 22 4.92 -5.92 -20.78
C TYR A 22 6.06 -5.45 -21.68
N LYS A 23 6.66 -4.29 -21.40
CA LYS A 23 7.76 -3.73 -22.21
C LYS A 23 9.00 -4.61 -22.09
N GLU A 24 9.37 -4.93 -20.86
CA GLU A 24 10.53 -5.77 -20.55
C GLU A 24 10.32 -7.20 -21.03
N LEU A 25 9.11 -7.76 -20.86
CA LEU A 25 8.75 -9.08 -21.38
C LEU A 25 8.83 -9.12 -22.92
N LEU A 26 8.32 -8.10 -23.60
CA LEU A 26 8.36 -8.02 -25.06
C LEU A 26 9.79 -7.92 -25.59
N VAL A 27 10.64 -7.09 -24.96
CA VAL A 27 12.07 -7.00 -25.29
C VAL A 27 12.76 -8.35 -25.08
N TYR A 28 12.51 -9.02 -23.96
CA TYR A 28 13.07 -10.34 -23.68
C TYR A 28 12.69 -11.37 -24.76
N ILE A 29 11.40 -11.45 -25.11
CA ILE A 29 10.90 -12.39 -26.12
C ILE A 29 11.52 -12.11 -27.49
N ILE A 30 11.60 -10.84 -27.90
CA ILE A 30 12.21 -10.46 -29.17
C ILE A 30 13.68 -10.87 -29.21
N VAL A 31 14.47 -10.51 -28.19
CA VAL A 31 15.90 -10.83 -28.15
C VAL A 31 16.11 -12.35 -28.09
N TYR A 32 15.28 -13.06 -27.33
CA TYR A 32 15.31 -14.52 -27.27
C TYR A 32 15.14 -15.16 -28.66
N PHE A 33 14.12 -14.76 -29.41
CA PHE A 33 13.88 -15.29 -30.75
C PHE A 33 14.95 -14.88 -31.75
N VAL A 34 15.51 -13.68 -31.64
CA VAL A 34 16.65 -13.26 -32.47
C VAL A 34 17.84 -14.18 -32.25
N ILE A 35 18.22 -14.45 -31.00
CA ILE A 35 19.31 -15.38 -30.67
C ILE A 35 18.97 -16.79 -31.19
N ASN A 36 17.72 -17.24 -31.02
CA ASN A 36 17.29 -18.56 -31.46
C ASN A 36 17.37 -18.73 -33.00
N ILE A 37 16.93 -17.73 -33.76
CA ILE A 37 16.99 -17.72 -35.22
C ILE A 37 18.45 -17.72 -35.69
N ILE A 38 19.32 -16.91 -35.06
CA ILE A 38 20.76 -16.90 -35.36
C ILE A 38 21.36 -18.28 -35.10
N TYR A 39 21.07 -18.89 -33.95
CA TYR A 39 21.55 -20.22 -33.59
C TYR A 39 21.11 -21.29 -34.59
N ARG A 40 19.84 -21.30 -35.01
CA ARG A 40 19.29 -22.33 -35.90
C ARG A 40 19.70 -22.17 -37.36
N TYR A 41 19.80 -20.94 -37.87
CA TYR A 41 19.92 -20.70 -39.32
C TYR A 41 21.25 -20.05 -39.74
N ALA A 42 21.94 -19.33 -38.86
CA ALA A 42 23.15 -18.59 -39.23
C ALA A 42 24.45 -19.26 -38.76
N ILE A 43 24.40 -20.12 -37.74
CA ILE A 43 25.59 -20.72 -37.11
C ILE A 43 25.90 -22.11 -37.70
N ASN A 44 27.19 -22.40 -37.90
CA ASN A 44 27.66 -23.68 -38.45
C ASN A 44 27.48 -24.86 -37.47
N PRO A 45 27.41 -26.12 -37.93
CA PRO A 45 27.20 -27.29 -37.06
C PRO A 45 28.24 -27.43 -35.93
N ASP A 46 29.51 -27.17 -36.20
CA ASP A 46 30.58 -27.24 -35.19
C ASP A 46 30.44 -26.12 -34.14
N GLN A 47 29.99 -24.95 -34.58
CA GLN A 47 29.72 -23.82 -33.69
C GLN A 47 28.45 -24.05 -32.87
N GLN A 48 27.43 -24.73 -33.43
CA GLN A 48 26.20 -25.09 -32.72
C GLN A 48 26.48 -26.04 -31.55
N GLN A 49 27.40 -27.00 -31.71
CA GLN A 49 27.85 -27.84 -30.59
C GLN A 49 28.55 -27.04 -29.51
N THR A 50 29.42 -26.10 -29.90
CA THR A 50 30.12 -25.23 -28.94
C THR A 50 29.13 -24.35 -28.17
N PHE A 51 28.15 -23.78 -28.87
CA PHE A 51 27.07 -23.01 -28.26
C PHE A 51 26.24 -23.85 -27.29
N GLY A 52 25.89 -25.10 -27.64
CA GLY A 52 25.19 -26.01 -26.74
C GLY A 52 25.93 -26.24 -25.41
N ARG A 53 27.27 -26.33 -25.43
CA ARG A 53 28.07 -26.41 -24.18
C ARG A 53 28.00 -25.13 -23.36
N ILE A 54 28.01 -23.97 -24.02
CA ILE A 54 27.88 -22.66 -23.35
C ILE A 54 26.49 -22.53 -22.69
N VAL A 55 25.43 -22.92 -23.39
CA VAL A 55 24.06 -22.93 -22.88
C VAL A 55 23.97 -23.78 -21.61
N HIS A 56 24.45 -25.03 -21.66
CA HIS A 56 24.42 -25.93 -20.50
C HIS A 56 25.23 -25.37 -19.32
N TYR A 57 26.38 -24.73 -19.59
CA TYR A 57 27.16 -24.07 -18.53
C TYR A 57 26.36 -22.95 -17.85
N PHE A 58 25.73 -22.07 -18.63
CA PHE A 58 24.95 -20.97 -18.05
C PHE A 58 23.68 -21.47 -17.34
N GLU A 59 23.01 -22.49 -17.87
CA GLU A 59 21.82 -23.07 -17.25
C GLU A 59 22.10 -23.58 -15.83
N GLU A 60 23.17 -24.35 -15.67
CA GLU A 60 23.58 -24.87 -14.37
C GLU A 60 23.88 -23.74 -13.39
N GLN A 61 24.65 -22.73 -13.80
CA GLN A 61 25.00 -21.58 -12.95
C GLN A 61 23.78 -20.72 -12.58
N LEU A 62 22.85 -20.51 -13.52
CA LEU A 62 21.64 -19.70 -13.30
C LEU A 62 20.64 -20.36 -12.36
N ASP A 63 20.61 -21.67 -12.27
CA ASP A 63 19.74 -22.37 -11.32
C ASP A 63 20.22 -22.24 -9.87
N TYR A 64 21.53 -22.10 -9.64
CA TYR A 64 22.06 -21.69 -8.33
C TYR A 64 21.77 -20.21 -8.08
N TYR A 65 22.15 -19.33 -9.00
CA TYR A 65 21.98 -17.88 -8.85
C TYR A 65 20.51 -17.47 -8.67
N GLY A 66 19.58 -18.11 -9.37
CA GLY A 66 18.15 -17.82 -9.27
C GLY A 66 17.53 -18.14 -7.90
N ARG A 67 18.09 -19.11 -7.15
CA ARG A 67 17.66 -19.40 -5.78
C ARG A 67 18.04 -18.27 -4.84
N ASP A 68 19.27 -17.80 -4.91
CA ASP A 68 19.77 -16.68 -4.09
C ASP A 68 19.06 -15.36 -4.45
N LEU A 69 18.76 -15.17 -5.74
CA LEU A 69 18.02 -14.00 -6.22
C LEU A 69 16.61 -13.91 -5.62
N THR A 70 15.92 -15.04 -5.53
CA THR A 70 14.57 -15.12 -4.94
C THR A 70 14.61 -14.73 -3.45
N PHE A 71 15.66 -15.14 -2.74
CA PHE A 71 15.90 -14.76 -1.34
C PHE A 71 16.16 -13.26 -1.22
N LEU A 72 17.10 -12.71 -1.99
CA LEU A 72 17.42 -11.27 -2.01
C LEU A 72 16.18 -10.41 -2.32
N LEU A 73 15.43 -10.78 -3.36
CA LEU A 73 14.19 -10.10 -3.74
C LEU A 73 13.14 -10.19 -2.63
N GLY A 74 13.03 -11.32 -1.96
CA GLY A 74 12.16 -11.50 -0.80
C GLY A 74 12.44 -10.52 0.33
N PHE A 75 13.71 -10.25 0.67
CA PHE A 75 14.05 -9.22 1.66
C PHE A 75 13.69 -7.82 1.20
N TYR A 76 13.99 -7.49 -0.05
CA TYR A 76 13.66 -6.18 -0.61
C TYR A 76 12.16 -5.92 -0.56
N VAL A 77 11.35 -6.87 -1.05
CA VAL A 77 9.89 -6.73 -1.05
C VAL A 77 9.36 -6.65 0.37
N SER A 78 9.90 -7.45 1.30
CA SER A 78 9.48 -7.41 2.71
C SER A 78 9.80 -6.06 3.36
N LEU A 79 10.96 -5.49 3.05
CA LEU A 79 11.34 -4.16 3.53
C LEU A 79 10.41 -3.07 2.96
N ALA A 80 10.16 -3.11 1.65
CA ALA A 80 9.26 -2.18 0.98
C ALA A 80 7.82 -2.28 1.53
N ALA A 81 7.29 -3.50 1.70
CA ALA A 81 5.96 -3.73 2.22
C ALA A 81 5.81 -3.29 3.68
N LYS A 82 6.80 -3.58 4.53
CA LYS A 82 6.81 -3.08 5.91
C LYS A 82 6.80 -1.56 5.94
N ARG A 83 7.69 -0.94 5.17
CA ARG A 83 7.78 0.52 5.07
C ARG A 83 6.48 1.15 4.56
N TRP A 84 5.83 0.54 3.56
CA TRP A 84 4.53 0.97 3.06
C TRP A 84 3.46 0.95 4.16
N TRP A 85 3.40 -0.14 4.93
CA TRP A 85 2.45 -0.28 6.03
C TRP A 85 2.71 0.74 7.15
N ASP A 86 3.97 0.93 7.53
CA ASP A 86 4.36 1.92 8.54
C ASP A 86 3.99 3.36 8.09
N GLN A 87 4.16 3.67 6.79
CA GLN A 87 3.70 4.94 6.21
C GLN A 87 2.18 5.09 6.29
N TYR A 88 1.43 4.07 5.89
CA TYR A 88 -0.03 4.09 5.98
C TYR A 88 -0.51 4.28 7.43
N GLN A 89 0.11 3.61 8.39
CA GLN A 89 -0.20 3.74 9.82
C GLN A 89 0.17 5.12 10.40
N SER A 90 1.13 5.81 9.79
CA SER A 90 1.52 7.16 10.21
C SER A 90 0.54 8.26 9.79
N LEU A 91 -0.34 7.97 8.81
CA LEU A 91 -1.35 8.92 8.36
C LEU A 91 -2.27 9.29 9.54
N PRO A 92 -2.35 10.58 9.91
CA PRO A 92 -3.12 10.99 11.08
C PRO A 92 -4.61 11.09 10.76
N TRP A 93 -5.44 10.58 11.68
CA TRP A 93 -6.90 10.59 11.54
C TRP A 93 -7.48 11.68 12.43
N PRO A 94 -8.20 12.69 11.89
CA PRO A 94 -8.74 13.78 12.68
C PRO A 94 -9.99 13.37 13.49
N ASP A 95 -10.48 12.14 13.31
CA ASP A 95 -11.70 11.64 13.95
C ASP A 95 -11.60 11.69 15.49
N GLN A 96 -10.44 11.34 16.06
CA GLN A 96 -10.19 11.42 17.52
C GLN A 96 -10.17 12.87 18.02
N LEU A 97 -9.48 13.76 17.29
CA LEU A 97 -9.45 15.19 17.58
C LEU A 97 -10.86 15.80 17.52
N ALA A 98 -11.67 15.43 16.52
CA ALA A 98 -13.04 15.89 16.36
C ALA A 98 -13.95 15.46 17.52
N VAL A 99 -13.80 14.23 18.01
CA VAL A 99 -14.57 13.73 19.17
C VAL A 99 -14.18 14.45 20.45
N VAL A 100 -12.90 14.69 20.69
CA VAL A 100 -12.43 15.41 21.89
C VAL A 100 -12.84 16.90 21.84
N LEU A 101 -12.74 17.54 20.67
CA LEU A 101 -13.19 18.92 20.48
C LEU A 101 -14.69 19.08 20.70
N THR A 102 -15.50 18.18 20.15
CA THR A 102 -16.95 18.21 20.35
C THR A 102 -17.35 17.95 21.80
N GLY A 103 -16.63 17.06 22.48
CA GLY A 103 -16.77 16.81 23.91
C GLY A 103 -16.62 18.04 24.82
N LEU A 104 -15.87 19.05 24.35
CA LEU A 104 -15.34 20.12 25.19
C LEU A 104 -15.79 21.53 24.78
N ILE A 105 -16.34 21.72 23.57
CA ILE A 105 -16.75 23.03 23.02
C ILE A 105 -18.27 23.07 22.85
N LYS A 106 -18.95 24.12 23.34
CA LYS A 106 -20.41 24.28 23.17
C LYS A 106 -20.76 24.80 21.78
N LYS A 107 -21.99 24.52 21.32
CA LYS A 107 -22.47 24.85 19.97
C LYS A 107 -22.39 26.34 19.61
N ASP A 108 -22.75 27.21 20.54
CA ASP A 108 -22.74 28.67 20.38
C ASP A 108 -21.31 29.24 20.28
N GLU A 109 -20.30 28.45 20.68
CA GLU A 109 -18.89 28.86 20.76
C GLU A 109 -18.16 28.57 19.44
N MET A 110 -18.55 27.50 18.72
CA MET A 110 -18.03 27.22 17.37
C MET A 110 -18.38 28.34 16.38
N GLU A 111 -19.59 28.87 16.43
CA GLU A 111 -20.04 29.95 15.53
C GLU A 111 -19.28 31.28 15.74
N ARG A 112 -18.66 31.48 16.92
CA ARG A 112 -17.86 32.68 17.22
C ARG A 112 -16.42 32.56 16.69
N ILE A 113 -15.87 31.35 16.64
CA ILE A 113 -14.53 31.09 16.08
C ILE A 113 -14.57 31.23 14.55
N GLU A 114 -15.62 30.75 13.90
CA GLU A 114 -15.82 30.89 12.44
C GLU A 114 -16.00 32.34 12.00
N ARG A 115 -16.70 33.17 12.79
CA ARG A 115 -16.93 34.60 12.48
C ARG A 115 -15.69 35.47 12.52
N ASN A 116 -14.65 35.08 13.25
CA ASN A 116 -13.42 35.87 13.43
C ASN A 116 -12.28 35.42 12.49
N GLY A 117 -12.62 34.74 11.39
CA GLY A 117 -11.69 34.01 10.53
C GLY A 117 -10.43 34.77 10.05
N PHE A 118 -9.31 34.04 10.14
CA PHE A 118 -7.99 34.18 9.52
C PHE A 118 -7.72 35.40 8.61
N GLU A 119 -6.99 36.38 9.13
CA GLU A 119 -6.17 37.26 8.31
C GLU A 119 -5.06 36.45 7.63
N LYS A 120 -5.00 36.49 6.29
CA LYS A 120 -3.94 35.87 5.49
C LYS A 120 -2.58 36.46 5.91
N THR A 121 -1.76 35.69 6.62
CA THR A 121 -0.40 36.10 6.94
C THR A 121 0.54 35.77 5.76
N GLU A 122 1.19 36.80 5.23
CA GLU A 122 2.06 36.82 4.05
C GLU A 122 3.48 36.27 4.28
N TYR A 123 3.68 35.37 5.26
CA TYR A 123 5.02 34.85 5.57
C TYR A 123 5.31 33.56 4.80
N ARG A 124 5.73 33.70 3.55
CA ARG A 124 6.19 32.60 2.70
C ARG A 124 7.71 32.47 2.83
N ASN A 125 8.19 31.58 3.70
CA ASN A 125 9.58 31.12 3.62
C ASN A 125 9.66 29.97 2.59
N PRO A 126 10.45 30.08 1.51
CA PRO A 126 10.58 29.02 0.49
C PRO A 126 11.24 27.73 1.00
N PHE A 127 11.93 27.79 2.14
CA PHE A 127 12.77 26.71 2.67
C PHE A 127 12.20 26.04 3.93
N ALA A 128 11.06 26.51 4.44
CA ALA A 128 10.43 25.94 5.63
C ALA A 128 9.09 25.28 5.25
N SER A 129 8.95 24.02 5.64
CA SER A 129 7.70 23.27 5.50
C SER A 129 6.65 23.89 6.43
N ASN A 130 5.67 24.59 5.88
CA ASN A 130 4.66 25.34 6.66
C ASN A 130 3.53 24.44 7.20
N TRP A 131 3.61 23.12 7.08
CA TRP A 131 2.54 22.20 7.47
C TRP A 131 2.23 22.26 8.97
N CYS A 132 3.21 22.61 9.81
CA CYS A 132 3.03 22.81 11.26
C CYS A 132 2.25 24.08 11.62
N LEU A 133 2.15 25.05 10.71
CA LEU A 133 1.63 26.38 11.02
C LEU A 133 0.13 26.37 11.40
N PRO A 134 -0.77 25.68 10.68
CA PRO A 134 -2.16 25.54 11.11
C PRO A 134 -2.31 24.83 12.47
N LEU A 135 -1.41 23.91 12.82
CA LEU A 135 -1.42 23.24 14.11
C LEU A 135 -0.98 24.19 15.24
N ALA A 136 0.03 25.04 14.98
CA ALA A 136 0.42 26.09 15.92
C ALA A 136 -0.75 27.05 16.19
N TRP A 137 -1.46 27.48 15.13
CA TRP A 137 -2.68 28.30 15.27
C TRP A 137 -3.76 27.58 16.08
N ALA A 138 -3.98 26.28 15.86
CA ALA A 138 -4.92 25.50 16.66
C ALA A 138 -4.53 25.49 18.14
N THR A 139 -3.25 25.32 18.48
CA THR A 139 -2.80 25.36 19.89
C THR A 139 -3.00 26.74 20.54
N ASP A 140 -2.78 27.82 19.79
CA ASP A 140 -3.03 29.17 20.28
C ASP A 140 -4.52 29.46 20.47
N LEU A 141 -5.37 28.98 19.54
CA LEU A 141 -6.83 29.07 19.67
C LEU A 141 -7.34 28.33 20.93
N ILE A 142 -6.83 27.13 21.21
CA ILE A 142 -7.17 26.37 22.43
C ILE A 142 -6.74 27.15 23.68
N ARG A 143 -5.54 27.76 23.65
CA ARG A 143 -5.05 28.58 24.76
C ARG A 143 -5.94 29.81 25.00
N LEU A 144 -6.34 30.49 23.92
CA LEU A 144 -7.25 31.65 23.99
C LEU A 144 -8.64 31.25 24.49
N ALA A 145 -9.18 30.12 24.03
CA ALA A 145 -10.46 29.60 24.48
C ALA A 145 -10.44 29.27 25.99
N ARG A 146 -9.32 28.75 26.50
CA ARG A 146 -9.11 28.56 27.95
C ARG A 146 -9.06 29.88 28.71
N GLN A 147 -8.34 30.89 28.22
CA GLN A 147 -8.27 32.21 28.85
C GLN A 147 -9.65 32.90 28.92
N GLN A 148 -10.50 32.65 27.94
CA GLN A 148 -11.87 33.14 27.89
C GLN A 148 -12.86 32.27 28.69
N ASN A 149 -12.38 31.27 29.43
CA ASN A 149 -13.18 30.28 30.16
C ASN A 149 -14.22 29.53 29.29
N LEU A 150 -13.95 29.37 27.99
CA LEU A 150 -14.80 28.58 27.08
C LEU A 150 -14.59 27.07 27.28
N ILE A 151 -13.36 26.67 27.62
CA ILE A 151 -12.99 25.27 27.80
C ILE A 151 -12.48 25.05 29.24
N HIS A 152 -12.96 24.01 29.91
CA HIS A 152 -12.52 23.65 31.26
C HIS A 152 -11.12 23.04 31.31
N THR A 153 -10.77 22.16 30.36
CA THR A 153 -9.49 21.44 30.32
C THR A 153 -8.90 21.49 28.92
N ASP A 154 -7.67 21.99 28.79
CA ASP A 154 -6.92 22.05 27.51
C ASP A 154 -6.02 20.83 27.28
N ARG A 155 -5.61 20.14 28.34
CA ARG A 155 -4.64 19.03 28.30
C ARG A 155 -5.04 17.90 27.33
N GLU A 156 -6.32 17.55 27.30
CA GLU A 156 -6.84 16.47 26.45
C GLU A 156 -6.84 16.88 24.97
N ILE A 157 -7.31 18.09 24.65
CA ILE A 157 -7.31 18.60 23.28
C ILE A 157 -5.88 18.76 22.76
N LEU A 158 -4.99 19.35 23.58
CA LEU A 158 -3.58 19.52 23.21
C LEU A 158 -2.88 18.18 22.98
N ARG A 159 -3.24 17.14 23.75
CA ARG A 159 -2.71 15.78 23.53
C ARG A 159 -3.09 15.25 22.15
N GLU A 160 -4.35 15.40 21.75
CA GLU A 160 -4.82 14.95 20.43
C GLU A 160 -4.21 15.77 19.28
N VAL A 161 -4.05 17.09 19.46
CA VAL A 161 -3.36 17.94 18.47
C VAL A 161 -1.90 17.53 18.32
N MET A 162 -1.19 17.24 19.42
CA MET A 162 0.19 16.75 19.38
C MET A 162 0.29 15.35 18.76
N ALA A 163 -0.69 14.47 18.98
CA ALA A 163 -0.74 13.16 18.34
C ALA A 163 -0.93 13.27 16.82
N PHE A 164 -1.82 14.17 16.38
CA PHE A 164 -2.02 14.49 14.96
C PHE A 164 -0.75 15.08 14.32
N GLN A 165 -0.09 16.01 15.02
CA GLN A 165 1.19 16.58 14.60
C GLN A 165 2.27 15.51 14.45
N HIS A 166 2.37 14.59 15.41
CA HIS A 166 3.33 13.49 15.35
C HIS A 166 3.09 12.59 14.12
N GLY A 167 1.84 12.27 13.79
CA GLY A 167 1.51 11.51 12.57
C GLY A 167 2.01 12.20 11.30
N LEU A 168 1.71 13.50 11.13
CA LEU A 168 2.22 14.28 9.99
C LEU A 168 3.75 14.34 9.94
N GLN A 169 4.41 14.49 11.09
CA GLN A 169 5.86 14.48 11.18
C GLN A 169 6.45 13.14 10.72
N GLN A 170 5.82 12.02 11.08
CA GLN A 170 6.25 10.70 10.62
C GLN A 170 6.11 10.56 9.10
N VAL A 171 5.03 11.06 8.50
CA VAL A 171 4.87 11.09 7.03
C VAL A 171 6.00 11.90 6.38
N GLU A 172 6.34 13.07 6.92
CA GLU A 172 7.45 13.88 6.42
C GLU A 172 8.81 13.17 6.59
N ASN A 173 9.02 12.47 7.72
CA ASN A 173 10.23 11.68 7.95
C ASN A 173 10.36 10.56 6.90
N PHE A 174 9.27 9.86 6.56
CA PHE A 174 9.27 8.85 5.51
C PHE A 174 9.51 9.44 4.12
N ALA A 175 9.05 10.67 3.85
CA ALA A 175 9.35 11.36 2.59
C ALA A 175 10.84 11.75 2.49
N ASN A 176 11.43 12.24 3.58
CA ASN A 176 12.83 12.71 3.60
C ASN A 176 13.85 11.57 3.68
N VAL A 177 13.51 10.46 4.33
CA VAL A 177 14.40 9.30 4.53
C VAL A 177 13.88 8.11 3.75
N SER A 178 14.20 8.03 2.46
CA SER A 178 13.88 6.89 1.58
C SER A 178 14.73 5.65 1.90
N ILE A 179 14.36 4.49 1.33
CA ILE A 179 15.25 3.31 1.35
C ILE A 179 16.55 3.72 0.64
N PRO A 180 17.73 3.33 1.15
CA PRO A 180 18.98 3.68 0.50
C PRO A 180 18.99 3.21 -0.96
N ILE A 181 19.24 4.14 -1.89
CA ILE A 181 19.22 3.90 -3.34
C ILE A 181 20.12 2.72 -3.75
N VAL A 182 21.23 2.53 -3.03
CA VAL A 182 22.16 1.41 -3.27
C VAL A 182 21.47 0.06 -3.15
N TYR A 183 20.51 -0.10 -2.23
CA TYR A 183 19.79 -1.36 -2.05
C TYR A 183 18.91 -1.67 -3.27
N GLU A 184 18.17 -0.67 -3.75
CA GLU A 184 17.37 -0.77 -4.98
C GLU A 184 18.24 -1.10 -6.20
N VAL A 185 19.37 -0.40 -6.35
CA VAL A 185 20.32 -0.62 -7.44
C VAL A 185 20.86 -2.05 -7.43
N VAL A 186 21.25 -2.58 -6.27
CA VAL A 186 21.79 -3.94 -6.16
C VAL A 186 20.74 -4.98 -6.59
N VAL A 187 19.50 -4.86 -6.13
CA VAL A 187 18.42 -5.81 -6.46
C VAL A 187 18.08 -5.72 -7.94
N ASN A 188 17.93 -4.50 -8.48
CA ASN A 188 17.69 -4.26 -9.91
C ASN A 188 18.81 -4.86 -10.76
N CYS A 189 20.07 -4.56 -10.46
CA CYS A 189 21.21 -5.10 -11.19
C CYS A 189 21.25 -6.63 -11.15
N ALA A 190 20.99 -7.24 -10.00
CA ALA A 190 20.96 -8.69 -9.86
C ALA A 190 19.88 -9.34 -10.74
N ILE A 191 18.68 -8.76 -10.75
CA ILE A 191 17.55 -9.27 -11.54
C ILE A 191 17.77 -9.05 -13.04
N TYR A 192 18.26 -7.88 -13.47
CA TYR A 192 18.57 -7.64 -14.88
C TYR A 192 19.73 -8.50 -15.38
N LEU A 193 20.75 -8.71 -14.56
CA LEU A 193 21.85 -9.62 -14.89
C LEU A 193 21.34 -11.06 -15.04
N TYR A 194 20.45 -11.51 -14.15
CA TYR A 194 19.78 -12.79 -14.28
C TYR A 194 19.08 -12.94 -15.64
N PHE A 195 18.32 -11.93 -16.09
CA PHE A 195 17.63 -11.99 -17.39
C PHE A 195 18.56 -11.96 -18.59
N ILE A 196 19.63 -11.16 -18.54
CA ILE A 196 20.59 -11.11 -19.65
C ILE A 196 21.27 -12.47 -19.81
N LEU A 197 21.67 -13.09 -18.70
CA LEU A 197 22.27 -14.42 -18.74
C LEU A 197 21.24 -15.50 -19.13
N SER A 198 19.97 -15.37 -18.71
CA SER A 198 18.93 -16.33 -19.06
C SER A 198 18.60 -16.33 -20.56
N LEU A 199 18.79 -15.22 -21.27
CA LEU A 199 18.64 -15.16 -22.74
C LEU A 199 19.53 -16.17 -23.47
N VAL A 200 20.71 -16.49 -22.91
CA VAL A 200 21.64 -17.49 -23.46
C VAL A 200 21.33 -18.86 -22.88
N ALA A 201 21.12 -18.96 -21.58
CA ALA A 201 20.92 -20.24 -20.88
C ALA A 201 19.65 -20.98 -21.28
N ASP A 202 18.60 -20.25 -21.65
CA ASP A 202 17.30 -20.83 -21.97
C ASP A 202 17.15 -21.13 -23.48
N GLN A 203 18.22 -21.00 -24.26
CA GLN A 203 18.21 -21.39 -25.68
C GLN A 203 18.12 -22.91 -25.78
N ILE A 204 17.23 -23.40 -26.64
CA ILE A 204 17.05 -24.85 -26.83
C ILE A 204 18.07 -25.32 -27.87
N PRO A 205 19.13 -26.06 -27.47
CA PRO A 205 20.12 -26.55 -28.41
C PRO A 205 19.53 -27.64 -29.29
N PHE A 206 19.95 -27.68 -30.55
CA PHE A 206 19.55 -28.71 -31.50
C PHE A 206 20.05 -30.08 -31.02
N THR A 207 19.12 -30.94 -30.60
CA THR A 207 19.42 -32.31 -30.19
C THR A 207 19.01 -33.25 -31.31
N ASN A 208 19.90 -34.17 -31.72
CA ASN A 208 19.65 -35.15 -32.79
C ASN A 208 18.59 -36.22 -32.45
N GLN A 209 17.96 -36.15 -31.28
CA GLN A 209 16.92 -37.07 -30.83
C GLN A 209 15.57 -36.35 -30.85
N ASP A 210 14.53 -37.03 -31.33
CA ASP A 210 13.11 -36.62 -31.39
C ASP A 210 12.54 -36.27 -30.00
N SER A 211 13.07 -35.21 -29.41
CA SER A 211 12.57 -34.58 -28.20
C SER A 211 11.68 -33.42 -28.62
N PHE A 212 10.57 -33.25 -27.90
CA PHE A 212 9.55 -32.26 -28.22
C PHE A 212 10.11 -30.85 -27.99
N ASP A 213 10.57 -30.22 -29.06
CA ASP A 213 11.07 -28.84 -29.07
C ASP A 213 9.91 -27.85 -28.94
N LEU A 214 9.58 -27.44 -27.72
CA LEU A 214 8.77 -26.25 -27.51
C LEU A 214 9.62 -25.03 -27.91
N TYR A 215 9.51 -24.57 -29.16
CA TYR A 215 10.22 -23.40 -29.69
C TYR A 215 10.08 -22.13 -28.81
N VAL A 216 9.11 -22.12 -27.90
CA VAL A 216 8.85 -21.06 -26.92
C VAL A 216 9.13 -21.56 -25.50
N PRO A 217 9.99 -20.87 -24.72
CA PRO A 217 10.34 -21.29 -23.36
C PRO A 217 9.27 -20.84 -22.34
N ILE A 218 8.10 -21.48 -22.37
CA ILE A 218 6.91 -21.06 -21.59
C ILE A 218 7.19 -20.97 -20.07
N PHE A 219 7.81 -21.99 -19.47
CA PHE A 219 8.10 -21.98 -18.03
C PHE A 219 9.08 -20.88 -17.61
N LYS A 220 10.03 -20.54 -18.49
CA LYS A 220 11.00 -19.46 -18.23
C LYS A 220 10.33 -18.09 -18.34
N ILE A 221 9.41 -17.91 -19.29
CA ILE A 221 8.54 -16.74 -19.37
C ILE A 221 7.73 -16.57 -18.08
N PHE A 222 7.13 -17.65 -17.56
CA PHE A 222 6.44 -17.59 -16.26
C PHE A 222 7.36 -17.19 -15.12
N LYS A 223 8.58 -17.74 -15.05
CA LYS A 223 9.59 -17.36 -14.05
C LYS A 223 9.98 -15.89 -14.15
N LEU A 224 10.10 -15.36 -15.37
CA LEU A 224 10.38 -13.94 -15.62
C LEU A 224 9.22 -13.05 -15.17
N ILE A 225 7.98 -13.40 -15.51
CA ILE A 225 6.79 -12.69 -15.04
C ILE A 225 6.75 -12.65 -13.51
N LEU A 226 7.09 -13.76 -12.85
CA LEU A 226 7.12 -13.81 -11.39
C LEU A 226 8.21 -12.91 -10.81
N LEU A 227 9.46 -13.01 -11.26
CA LEU A 227 10.58 -12.24 -10.72
C LEU A 227 10.46 -10.74 -11.03
N MET A 228 10.15 -10.37 -12.28
CA MET A 228 9.91 -8.97 -12.63
C MET A 228 8.67 -8.42 -11.97
N GLY A 229 7.58 -9.18 -11.99
CA GLY A 229 6.34 -8.75 -11.35
C GLY A 229 6.55 -8.48 -9.87
N TRP A 230 7.29 -9.34 -9.17
CA TRP A 230 7.56 -9.19 -7.75
C TRP A 230 8.48 -7.99 -7.44
N LEU A 231 9.50 -7.75 -8.27
CA LEU A 231 10.33 -6.54 -8.21
C LEU A 231 9.51 -5.26 -8.44
N LYS A 232 8.69 -5.24 -9.49
CA LYS A 232 7.88 -4.06 -9.83
C LYS A 232 6.83 -3.77 -8.77
N VAL A 233 6.24 -4.80 -8.16
CA VAL A 233 5.35 -4.62 -7.00
C VAL A 233 6.08 -3.91 -5.85
N ALA A 234 7.31 -4.30 -5.53
CA ALA A 234 8.09 -3.62 -4.49
C ALA A 234 8.36 -2.15 -4.83
N GLN A 235 8.65 -1.86 -6.10
CA GLN A 235 8.91 -0.49 -6.56
C GLN A 235 7.65 0.40 -6.49
N CYS A 236 6.47 -0.14 -6.83
CA CYS A 236 5.21 0.60 -6.71
C CYS A 236 4.88 0.92 -5.24
N ILE A 237 5.01 -0.05 -4.33
CA ILE A 237 4.67 0.17 -2.92
C ILE A 237 5.73 1.01 -2.18
N GLU A 238 6.91 1.22 -2.74
CA GLU A 238 7.94 2.04 -2.10
C GLU A 238 7.53 3.53 -2.01
N LYS A 239 6.72 4.02 -2.96
CA LYS A 239 6.28 5.42 -3.07
C LYS A 239 4.75 5.55 -3.13
N PRO A 240 4.03 5.34 -2.01
CA PRO A 240 2.58 5.21 -2.00
C PRO A 240 1.76 6.50 -2.20
N PHE A 241 2.43 7.64 -2.40
CA PHE A 241 1.78 8.96 -2.50
C PHE A 241 1.95 9.57 -3.90
N GLY A 242 2.27 8.76 -4.91
CA GLY A 242 2.30 9.18 -6.30
C GLY A 242 0.91 9.20 -6.94
N ASP A 243 0.91 9.14 -8.27
CA ASP A 243 -0.29 9.11 -9.10
C ASP A 243 -0.53 7.71 -9.70
N ASP A 244 0.15 6.67 -9.20
CA ASP A 244 0.01 5.31 -9.72
C ASP A 244 -1.34 4.70 -9.29
N GLU A 245 -1.87 3.74 -10.07
CA GLU A 245 -3.16 3.09 -9.76
C GLU A 245 -3.17 2.36 -8.39
N SER A 246 -2.00 2.02 -7.85
CA SER A 246 -1.83 1.36 -6.56
C SER A 246 -1.69 2.32 -5.37
N ASP A 247 -1.52 3.61 -5.63
CA ASP A 247 -1.19 4.59 -4.60
C ASP A 247 -2.41 4.94 -3.73
N ILE A 248 -2.11 5.53 -2.57
CA ILE A 248 -3.14 5.99 -1.64
C ILE A 248 -3.79 7.23 -2.25
N ASP A 249 -5.11 7.18 -2.47
CA ASP A 249 -5.88 8.34 -2.91
C ASP A 249 -5.96 9.39 -1.79
N MET A 250 -4.94 10.25 -1.74
CA MET A 250 -4.81 11.31 -0.75
C MET A 250 -5.94 12.33 -0.86
N PHE A 251 -6.44 12.58 -2.07
CA PHE A 251 -7.53 13.51 -2.29
C PHE A 251 -8.83 12.98 -1.67
N ALA A 252 -9.19 11.73 -1.96
CA ALA A 252 -10.36 11.09 -1.36
C ALA A 252 -10.22 10.97 0.17
N LEU A 253 -9.01 10.67 0.67
CA LEU A 253 -8.77 10.59 2.11
C LEU A 253 -8.99 11.94 2.80
N VAL A 254 -8.44 13.02 2.25
CA VAL A 254 -8.62 14.39 2.79
C VAL A 254 -10.09 14.81 2.72
N GLN A 255 -10.78 14.54 1.61
CA GLN A 255 -12.21 14.81 1.50
C GLN A 255 -13.03 14.06 2.55
N ARG A 256 -12.73 12.77 2.76
CA ARG A 256 -13.37 11.95 3.80
C ARG A 256 -13.16 12.57 5.17
N HIS A 257 -11.94 12.99 5.49
CA HIS A 257 -11.61 13.63 6.76
C HIS A 257 -12.38 14.92 6.99
N ILE A 258 -12.38 15.84 6.02
CA ILE A 258 -13.13 17.10 6.11
C ILE A 258 -14.62 16.82 6.36
N TRP A 259 -15.20 15.91 5.58
CA TRP A 259 -16.62 15.58 5.67
C TRP A 259 -16.99 14.93 7.01
N THR A 260 -16.24 13.91 7.44
CA THR A 260 -16.49 13.21 8.70
C THR A 260 -16.32 14.13 9.90
N THR A 261 -15.25 14.93 9.94
CA THR A 261 -15.01 15.88 11.02
C THR A 261 -16.11 16.94 11.09
N SER A 262 -16.57 17.48 9.96
CA SER A 262 -17.71 18.41 9.90
C SER A 262 -18.98 17.79 10.49
N ILE A 263 -19.28 16.54 10.16
CA ILE A 263 -20.47 15.84 10.69
C ILE A 263 -20.37 15.60 12.19
N ILE A 264 -19.20 15.15 12.68
CA ILE A 264 -18.98 14.92 14.11
C ILE A 264 -19.22 16.24 14.87
N LEU A 265 -18.66 17.35 14.37
CA LEU A 265 -18.83 18.68 14.94
C LEU A 265 -20.30 19.14 14.95
N ASP A 266 -21.03 18.96 13.84
CA ASP A 266 -22.41 19.41 13.69
C ASP A 266 -23.44 18.58 14.48
N GLN A 267 -23.18 17.28 14.63
CA GLN A 267 -24.14 16.31 15.21
C GLN A 267 -23.94 16.08 16.70
N TYR A 268 -22.84 16.54 17.31
CA TYR A 268 -22.51 16.25 18.71
C TYR A 268 -23.65 16.52 19.71
N ASN A 269 -24.33 17.66 19.58
CA ASN A 269 -25.41 18.04 20.51
C ASN A 269 -26.78 17.43 20.16
N LYS A 270 -26.86 16.55 19.16
CA LYS A 270 -28.11 15.92 18.69
C LYS A 270 -28.10 14.45 19.06
N LEU A 271 -28.29 14.15 20.34
CA LEU A 271 -28.49 12.76 20.77
C LEU A 271 -29.83 12.23 20.23
N PRO A 272 -29.88 10.98 19.73
CA PRO A 272 -31.14 10.28 19.54
C PRO A 272 -31.89 10.23 20.88
N ALA A 273 -33.21 10.40 20.86
CA ALA A 273 -34.02 10.29 22.06
C ALA A 273 -33.76 8.92 22.73
N LEU A 274 -33.37 8.93 24.00
CA LEU A 274 -33.18 7.72 24.79
C LEU A 274 -34.51 6.96 24.82
N GLN A 275 -34.58 5.84 24.12
CA GLN A 275 -35.73 4.94 24.23
C GLN A 275 -35.73 4.38 25.65
N SER A 276 -36.74 4.75 26.45
CA SER A 276 -36.90 4.33 27.85
C SER A 276 -37.13 2.82 28.04
N ASN A 277 -37.17 2.02 26.97
CA ASN A 277 -37.61 0.64 27.03
C ASN A 277 -36.45 -0.35 26.86
N MET A 278 -35.51 -0.35 27.80
CA MET A 278 -34.64 -1.53 28.01
C MET A 278 -35.42 -2.76 28.49
N SER A 279 -36.63 -2.58 29.01
CA SER A 279 -37.54 -3.68 29.39
C SER A 279 -38.23 -4.36 28.19
N SER A 280 -38.39 -3.69 27.04
CA SER A 280 -38.95 -4.32 25.83
C SER A 280 -37.91 -5.00 24.95
N LEU A 281 -36.64 -4.63 25.10
CA LEU A 281 -35.52 -5.27 24.39
C LEU A 281 -35.24 -6.68 24.93
N SER A 282 -35.39 -6.92 26.24
CA SER A 282 -35.28 -8.27 26.81
C SER A 282 -36.42 -9.19 26.34
N THR A 283 -37.64 -8.65 26.19
CA THR A 283 -38.80 -9.41 25.66
C THR A 283 -38.65 -9.67 24.16
N SER A 284 -38.10 -8.72 23.40
CA SER A 284 -37.81 -8.87 21.97
C SER A 284 -36.67 -9.87 21.70
N LEU A 285 -35.62 -9.85 22.52
CA LEU A 285 -34.48 -10.78 22.42
C LEU A 285 -34.88 -12.21 22.83
N ALA A 286 -35.72 -12.35 23.85
CA ALA A 286 -36.28 -13.65 24.26
C ALA A 286 -37.29 -14.21 23.24
N SER A 287 -38.00 -13.33 22.53
CA SER A 287 -38.90 -13.70 21.43
C SER A 287 -38.18 -14.08 20.13
N SER A 288 -36.91 -13.68 19.97
CA SER A 288 -36.11 -13.94 18.77
C SER A 288 -35.11 -15.10 18.93
N MET A 289 -35.06 -15.75 20.10
CA MET A 289 -34.28 -16.97 20.30
C MET A 289 -35.09 -18.19 19.82
N ASP A 290 -34.51 -18.98 18.93
CA ASP A 290 -35.12 -20.21 18.44
C ASP A 290 -35.35 -21.21 19.59
N PRO A 291 -36.53 -21.85 19.68
CA PRO A 291 -36.88 -22.77 20.77
C PRO A 291 -36.01 -24.05 20.84
N GLU A 292 -35.13 -24.30 19.86
CA GLU A 292 -34.15 -25.38 19.91
C GLU A 292 -32.88 -25.05 20.71
N GLU A 293 -32.48 -23.77 20.81
CA GLU A 293 -31.31 -23.38 21.61
C GLU A 293 -31.61 -23.36 23.12
N ALA A 294 -32.84 -23.02 23.51
CA ALA A 294 -33.27 -23.00 24.91
C ALA A 294 -33.33 -24.40 25.58
N LYS A 295 -33.30 -25.50 24.80
CA LYS A 295 -33.28 -26.87 25.31
C LYS A 295 -31.87 -27.42 25.55
N LYS A 296 -30.81 -26.81 25.01
CA LYS A 296 -29.43 -27.27 25.23
C LYS A 296 -28.86 -26.84 26.60
N ASP A 297 -29.34 -25.74 27.16
CA ASP A 297 -28.82 -25.20 28.43
C ASP A 297 -29.49 -25.78 29.70
N LYS A 298 -30.47 -26.67 29.58
CA LYS A 298 -31.08 -27.37 30.74
C LYS A 298 -30.54 -28.79 30.98
N GLY A 299 -29.42 -29.11 30.35
CA GLY A 299 -28.80 -30.44 30.39
C GLY A 299 -27.41 -30.46 31.02
N PHE A 300 -27.15 -29.66 32.06
CA PHE A 300 -25.96 -29.84 32.90
C PHE A 300 -26.23 -29.19 34.27
N ASP A 301 -26.80 -29.97 35.18
CA ASP A 301 -26.59 -29.89 36.63
C ASP A 301 -27.33 -31.08 37.25
N GLY A 302 -26.53 -32.03 37.76
CA GLY A 302 -26.96 -33.04 38.73
C GLY A 302 -26.58 -32.58 40.13
#